data_AF-A0A969JUM5-F1
#
_entry.id   AF-A0A969JUM5-F1
#
_cell.length_a   1.000
_cell.length_b   1.000
_cell.length_c   1.000
_cell.angle_alpha   90.00
_cell.angle_beta   90.00
_cell.angle_gamma   90.00
#
_symmetry.space_group_name_H-M   'P 1'
#
loop_
_entity.id
_entity.type
_entity.pdbx_description
1 polymer ?
#
loop_
_entity_poly.entity_id
_entity_poly.type
_entity_poly.pdbx_seq_one_letter_code
_entity_poly.pdbx_strand_id
1 'polypeptide(L)'
;MPNKHTLDLLAVTLAGQAEPAPLESELDETRLREVLTGRSVLAASERKQLLRSPAARRQLYFLADILRAETYARWRQAAIDTELLYQAAASSSVEPLQITSNPYYSLSLFPLDSEGRAWTLYLKLSAQLRQQVITGVRLIDDEEQVWLAGKPDSDGELSGDWHLPGSPIERLRQTKLHLKPL
;
A
#
# COMPACT_ATOMS: atom_id res chain seq x y z
N MET A 1 58.13 -13.24 -9.34
CA MET A 1 57.88 -12.61 -10.66
C MET A 1 56.69 -13.31 -11.28
N PRO A 2 55.51 -12.66 -11.40
CA PRO A 2 54.31 -13.30 -11.92
C PRO A 2 54.43 -13.55 -13.42
N ASN A 3 53.98 -14.74 -13.84
CA ASN A 3 54.19 -15.32 -15.15
C ASN A 3 53.31 -14.60 -16.20
N LYS A 4 53.90 -14.09 -17.29
CA LYS A 4 53.19 -13.31 -18.34
C LYS A 4 51.95 -14.02 -18.89
N HIS A 5 51.98 -15.35 -18.95
CA HIS A 5 50.85 -16.17 -19.41
C HIS A 5 49.60 -16.10 -18.51
N THR A 6 49.76 -15.81 -17.22
CA THR A 6 48.62 -15.70 -16.29
C THR A 6 47.89 -14.36 -16.45
N LEU A 7 48.61 -13.30 -16.84
CA LEU A 7 48.04 -11.98 -17.12
C LEU A 7 47.27 -11.97 -18.44
N ASP A 8 47.75 -12.67 -19.46
CA ASP A 8 47.07 -12.76 -20.76
C ASP A 8 45.76 -13.57 -20.67
N LEU A 9 45.71 -14.62 -19.84
CA LEU A 9 44.48 -15.38 -19.61
C LEU A 9 43.42 -14.58 -18.85
N LEU A 10 43.83 -13.75 -17.88
CA LEU A 10 42.94 -12.82 -17.18
C LEU A 10 42.39 -11.74 -18.11
N ALA A 11 43.25 -11.18 -18.97
CA ALA A 11 42.85 -10.18 -19.97
C ALA A 11 41.85 -10.74 -20.99
N VAL A 12 42.00 -11.99 -21.41
CA VAL A 12 41.06 -12.67 -22.33
C VAL A 12 39.73 -12.99 -21.63
N THR A 13 39.73 -13.36 -20.34
CA THR A 13 38.48 -13.55 -19.59
C THR A 13 37.74 -12.24 -19.30
N LEU A 14 38.46 -11.13 -19.11
CA LEU A 14 37.88 -9.80 -18.93
C LEU A 14 37.37 -9.21 -20.26
N ALA A 15 38.06 -9.44 -21.38
CA ALA A 15 37.61 -9.02 -22.70
C ALA A 15 36.41 -9.81 -23.23
N GLY A 16 36.17 -11.03 -22.71
CA GLY A 16 34.97 -11.82 -22.96
C GLY A 16 33.76 -11.43 -22.12
N GLN A 17 33.95 -10.58 -21.09
CA GLN A 17 32.85 -9.84 -20.48
C GLN A 17 32.56 -8.63 -21.35
N ALA A 18 31.94 -8.87 -22.51
CA ALA A 18 31.20 -7.82 -23.17
C ALA A 18 30.28 -7.22 -22.11
N GLU A 19 30.53 -5.95 -21.75
CA GLU A 19 29.56 -5.11 -21.09
C GLU A 19 28.23 -5.38 -21.81
N PRO A 20 27.20 -5.91 -21.13
CA PRO A 20 25.89 -5.92 -21.74
C PRO A 20 25.64 -4.47 -22.15
N ALA A 21 25.36 -4.26 -23.45
CA ALA A 21 24.89 -2.97 -23.96
C ALA A 21 23.96 -2.35 -22.92
N PRO A 22 24.09 -1.05 -22.60
CA PRO A 22 23.32 -0.43 -21.53
C PRO A 22 21.88 -0.87 -21.70
N LEU A 23 21.36 -1.61 -20.71
CA LEU A 23 20.02 -2.15 -20.73
C LEU A 23 19.09 -0.97 -20.94
N GLU A 24 18.63 -0.76 -22.17
CA GLU A 24 17.61 0.21 -22.50
C GLU A 24 16.38 -0.19 -21.67
N SER A 25 16.12 0.62 -20.63
CA SER A 25 15.25 0.39 -19.47
C SER A 25 15.93 -0.28 -18.24
N GLU A 26 16.95 0.37 -17.68
CA GLU A 26 17.06 0.35 -16.22
C GLU A 26 15.77 0.94 -15.63
N LEU A 27 15.15 0.23 -14.70
CA LEU A 27 14.07 0.75 -13.88
C LEU A 27 14.64 1.88 -13.01
N ASP A 28 14.63 3.08 -13.57
CA ASP A 28 15.06 4.29 -12.89
C ASP A 28 14.15 4.58 -11.68
N GLU A 29 14.69 5.28 -10.68
CA GLU A 29 13.96 5.72 -9.50
C GLU A 29 12.68 6.49 -9.89
N THR A 30 12.75 7.35 -10.92
CA THR A 30 11.60 8.09 -11.43
C THR A 30 10.47 7.14 -11.85
N ARG A 31 10.83 6.09 -12.57
CA ARG A 31 9.89 5.07 -13.05
C ARG A 31 9.27 4.29 -11.89
N LEU A 32 10.09 3.88 -10.92
CA LEU A 32 9.62 3.20 -9.71
C LEU A 32 8.67 4.09 -8.90
N ARG A 33 8.96 5.38 -8.79
CA ARG A 33 8.11 6.36 -8.09
C ARG A 33 6.77 6.55 -8.80
N GLU A 34 6.73 6.62 -10.12
CA GLU A 34 5.47 6.68 -10.89
C GLU A 34 4.60 5.44 -10.66
N VAL A 35 5.22 4.26 -10.59
CA VAL A 35 4.53 3.01 -10.31
C VAL A 35 3.99 2.99 -8.88
N LEU A 36 4.80 3.38 -7.89
CA LEU A 36 4.40 3.41 -6.47
C LEU A 36 3.31 4.45 -6.18
N THR A 37 3.30 5.56 -6.92
CA THR A 37 2.24 6.57 -6.85
C THR A 37 1.02 6.23 -7.71
N GLY A 38 1.06 5.09 -8.42
CA GLY A 38 0.01 4.60 -9.31
C GLY A 38 -0.31 5.55 -10.47
N ARG A 39 0.69 6.32 -10.94
CA ARG A 39 0.64 7.10 -12.19
C ARG A 39 0.95 6.23 -13.40
N SER A 40 1.63 5.11 -13.20
CA SER A 40 1.92 4.14 -14.24
C SER A 40 1.86 2.70 -13.73
N VAL A 41 1.80 1.74 -14.65
CA VAL A 41 1.84 0.31 -14.37
C VAL A 41 3.12 -0.26 -14.98
N LEU A 42 3.79 -1.15 -14.24
CA LEU A 42 4.95 -1.88 -14.75
C LEU A 42 4.54 -2.78 -15.91
N ALA A 43 5.25 -2.65 -17.03
CA ALA A 43 5.19 -3.55 -18.16
C ALA A 43 5.69 -4.96 -17.78
N ALA A 44 5.31 -5.97 -18.57
CA ALA A 44 5.69 -7.36 -18.29
C ALA A 44 7.21 -7.58 -18.28
N SER A 45 7.97 -6.84 -19.09
CA SER A 45 9.44 -6.84 -19.12
C SER A 45 10.03 -6.27 -17.83
N GLU A 46 9.54 -5.10 -17.39
CA GLU A 46 9.97 -4.41 -16.16
C GLU A 46 9.71 -5.27 -14.92
N ARG A 47 8.54 -5.95 -14.86
CA ARG A 47 8.24 -6.89 -13.77
C ARG A 47 9.24 -8.04 -13.71
N LYS A 48 9.60 -8.62 -14.86
CA LYS A 48 10.59 -9.71 -14.92
C LYS A 48 11.97 -9.26 -14.46
N GLN A 49 12.36 -8.03 -14.79
CA GLN A 49 13.63 -7.44 -14.35
C GLN A 49 13.65 -7.18 -12.83
N LEU A 50 12.58 -6.62 -12.27
CA LEU A 50 12.42 -6.46 -10.82
C LEU A 50 12.52 -7.81 -10.10
N LEU A 51 11.80 -8.83 -10.57
CA LEU A 51 11.82 -10.15 -9.93
C LEU A 51 13.21 -10.81 -9.97
N ARG A 52 13.97 -10.58 -11.04
CA ARG A 52 15.31 -11.15 -11.24
C ARG A 52 16.42 -10.39 -10.53
N SER A 53 16.22 -9.12 -10.17
CA SER A 53 17.24 -8.27 -9.54
C SER A 53 16.93 -8.02 -8.05
N PRO A 54 17.68 -8.64 -7.11
CA PRO A 54 17.56 -8.32 -5.68
C PRO A 54 17.87 -6.85 -5.36
N ALA A 55 18.76 -6.20 -6.12
CA ALA A 55 19.08 -4.79 -5.94
C ALA A 55 17.88 -3.90 -6.28
N ALA A 56 17.22 -4.14 -7.43
CA ALA A 56 16.05 -3.39 -7.84
C ALA A 56 14.86 -3.56 -6.87
N ARG A 57 14.68 -4.75 -6.29
CA ARG A 57 13.67 -4.97 -5.24
C ARG A 57 13.96 -4.16 -3.98
N ARG A 58 15.21 -4.14 -3.52
CA ARG A 58 15.61 -3.33 -2.36
C ARG A 58 15.37 -1.85 -2.60
N GLN A 59 15.70 -1.36 -3.80
CA GLN A 59 15.44 0.03 -4.17
C GLN A 59 13.92 0.34 -4.20
N LEU A 60 13.10 -0.54 -4.78
CA LEU A 60 11.65 -0.39 -4.77
C LEU A 60 11.09 -0.31 -3.34
N TYR A 61 11.51 -1.20 -2.44
CA TYR A 61 11.05 -1.18 -1.05
C TYR A 61 11.49 0.07 -0.31
N PHE A 62 12.76 0.48 -0.49
CA PHE A 62 13.27 1.72 0.09
C PHE A 62 12.49 2.95 -0.37
N LEU A 63 12.17 3.04 -1.66
CA LEU A 63 11.35 4.14 -2.20
C LEU A 63 9.92 4.10 -1.67
N ALA A 64 9.33 2.92 -1.51
CA ALA A 64 8.01 2.77 -0.90
C ALA A 64 8.00 3.28 0.55
N ASP A 65 9.04 2.95 1.33
CA ASP A 65 9.18 3.41 2.72
C ASP A 65 9.36 4.93 2.81
N ILE A 66 10.16 5.53 1.91
CA ILE A 66 10.30 6.99 1.81
C ILE A 66 8.94 7.63 1.52
N LEU A 67 8.23 7.18 0.48
CA LEU A 67 6.94 7.76 0.11
C LEU A 67 5.89 7.61 1.22
N ARG A 68 5.92 6.50 1.96
CA ARG A 68 5.06 6.29 3.13
C ARG A 68 5.38 7.30 4.23
N ALA A 69 6.67 7.49 4.54
CA ALA A 69 7.12 8.45 5.55
C ALA A 69 6.78 9.90 5.15
N GLU A 70 6.99 10.28 3.88
CA GLU A 70 6.62 11.59 3.35
C GLU A 70 5.10 11.83 3.43
N THR A 71 4.30 10.81 3.12
CA THR A 71 2.83 10.89 3.21
C THR A 71 2.38 11.05 4.67
N TYR A 72 2.99 10.28 5.59
CA TYR A 72 2.72 10.43 7.02
C TYR A 72 3.10 11.82 7.54
N ALA A 73 4.25 12.35 7.13
CA ALA A 73 4.69 13.69 7.50
C ALA A 73 3.69 14.76 7.01
N ARG A 74 3.18 14.63 5.78
CA ARG A 74 2.15 15.53 5.24
C ARG A 74 0.85 15.46 6.01
N TRP A 75 0.38 14.27 6.37
CA TRP A 75 -0.84 14.10 7.17
C TRP A 75 -0.69 14.77 8.54
N ARG A 76 0.47 14.59 9.17
CA ARG A 76 0.79 15.21 10.46
C ARG A 76 0.85 16.74 10.35
N GLN A 77 1.48 17.28 9.31
CA GLN A 77 1.53 18.74 9.05
C GLN A 77 0.13 19.32 8.80
N ALA A 78 -0.75 18.56 8.14
CA ALA A 78 -2.13 18.93 7.90
C ALA A 78 -3.06 18.68 9.11
N ALA A 79 -2.51 18.29 10.27
CA ALA A 79 -3.23 17.93 11.48
C ALA A 79 -4.37 16.91 11.24
N ILE A 80 -4.16 15.98 10.31
CA ILE A 80 -5.15 14.94 9.99
C ILE A 80 -5.18 13.91 11.11
N ASP A 81 -6.33 13.81 11.77
CA ASP A 81 -6.60 12.72 12.70
C ASP A 81 -6.92 11.44 11.92
N THR A 82 -6.25 10.36 12.30
CA THR A 82 -6.37 9.06 11.65
C THR A 82 -7.23 8.09 12.44
N GLU A 83 -7.64 8.43 13.66
CA GLU A 83 -8.41 7.54 14.53
C GLU A 83 -9.91 7.61 14.20
N LEU A 84 -10.55 6.45 14.07
CA LEU A 84 -12.01 6.32 13.99
C LEU A 84 -12.52 5.62 15.23
N LEU A 85 -13.48 6.26 15.90
CA LEU A 85 -14.06 5.83 17.16
C LEU A 85 -15.50 5.40 16.93
N TYR A 86 -15.77 4.13 17.19
CA TYR A 86 -17.14 3.64 17.21
C TYR A 86 -17.75 3.85 18.61
N GLN A 87 -18.72 4.76 18.71
CA GLN A 87 -19.44 5.09 19.94
C GLN A 87 -20.93 4.83 19.75
N ALA A 88 -21.35 3.57 19.67
CA ALA A 88 -22.79 3.25 19.67
C ALA A 88 -23.14 2.26 20.78
N ALA A 89 -24.25 2.54 21.46
CA ALA A 89 -24.93 1.60 22.32
C ALA A 89 -25.65 0.55 21.45
N ALA A 90 -25.54 -0.72 21.88
CA ALA A 90 -26.02 -1.93 21.23
C ALA A 90 -27.21 -1.76 20.27
N SER A 91 -26.94 -1.76 18.96
CA SER A 91 -27.88 -2.34 17.99
C SER A 91 -27.44 -3.78 17.71
N SER A 92 -28.38 -4.71 17.85
CA SER A 92 -28.22 -6.13 17.52
C SER A 92 -28.69 -6.45 16.09
N SER A 93 -28.99 -5.44 15.26
CA SER A 93 -29.46 -5.64 13.90
C SER A 93 -28.30 -5.86 12.92
N VAL A 94 -28.50 -6.82 11.99
CA VAL A 94 -27.68 -7.03 10.79
C VAL A 94 -28.11 -5.98 9.76
N GLU A 95 -27.84 -4.72 10.06
CA GLU A 95 -28.15 -3.58 9.19
C GLU A 95 -26.85 -2.92 8.71
N PRO A 96 -26.88 -2.24 7.55
CA PRO A 96 -25.77 -1.40 7.14
C PRO A 96 -25.41 -0.40 8.23
N LEU A 97 -24.15 -0.44 8.68
CA LEU A 97 -23.65 0.45 9.72
C LEU A 97 -22.72 1.48 9.10
N GLN A 98 -23.05 2.76 9.25
CA GLN A 98 -22.18 3.85 8.83
C GLN A 98 -21.55 4.54 10.05
N ILE A 99 -20.23 4.75 9.99
CA ILE A 99 -19.41 5.33 11.05
C ILE A 99 -18.75 6.61 10.51
N THR A 100 -19.07 7.75 11.11
CA THR A 100 -18.66 9.10 10.66
C THR A 100 -17.99 9.92 11.76
N SER A 101 -17.44 9.26 12.79
CA SER A 101 -16.83 9.93 13.95
C SER A 101 -15.55 10.71 13.62
N ASN A 102 -15.03 10.62 12.40
CA ASN A 102 -13.82 11.28 11.94
C ASN A 102 -14.16 12.19 10.73
N PRO A 103 -13.70 13.46 10.70
CA PRO A 103 -14.02 14.38 9.61
C PRO A 103 -13.26 14.10 8.30
N TYR A 104 -12.22 13.27 8.34
CA TYR A 104 -11.35 12.95 7.22
C TYR A 104 -11.78 11.70 6.46
N TYR A 105 -12.56 10.81 7.06
CA TYR A 105 -13.07 9.61 6.40
C TYR A 105 -14.26 9.00 7.13
N SER A 106 -15.08 8.23 6.41
CA SER A 106 -16.15 7.42 6.98
C SER A 106 -16.03 5.96 6.54
N LEU A 107 -16.48 5.05 7.40
CA LEU A 107 -16.55 3.63 7.12
C LEU A 107 -18.02 3.17 7.13
N SER A 108 -18.43 2.47 6.09
CA SER A 108 -19.72 1.78 6.02
C SER A 108 -19.50 0.27 5.97
N LEU A 109 -20.27 -0.47 6.75
CA LEU A 109 -20.28 -1.93 6.80
C LEU A 109 -21.61 -2.42 6.25
N PHE A 110 -21.57 -3.29 5.24
CA PHE A 110 -22.76 -3.84 4.62
C PHE A 110 -22.78 -5.36 4.83
N PRO A 111 -23.76 -5.90 5.55
CA PRO A 111 -23.93 -7.35 5.61
C PRO A 111 -24.41 -7.86 4.25
N LEU A 112 -23.79 -8.92 3.75
CA LEU A 112 -24.15 -9.58 2.49
C LEU A 112 -25.12 -10.75 2.70
N ASP A 113 -25.26 -11.22 3.94
CA ASP A 113 -26.20 -12.27 4.31
C ASP A 113 -26.98 -11.90 5.57
N SER A 114 -28.11 -12.57 5.78
CA SER A 114 -28.98 -12.37 6.95
C SER A 114 -28.38 -12.92 8.25
N GLU A 115 -27.31 -13.71 8.16
CA GLU A 115 -26.62 -14.31 9.30
C GLU A 115 -25.46 -13.45 9.82
N GLY A 116 -25.12 -12.35 9.13
CA GLY A 116 -23.99 -11.48 9.43
C GLY A 116 -22.63 -12.18 9.31
N ARG A 117 -22.46 -13.17 8.42
CA ARG A 117 -21.18 -13.87 8.23
C ARG A 117 -20.32 -13.23 7.16
N ALA A 118 -20.92 -12.80 6.06
CA ALA A 118 -20.26 -12.07 4.99
C ALA A 118 -20.57 -10.57 5.08
N TRP A 119 -19.53 -9.76 4.94
CA TRP A 119 -19.63 -8.30 4.99
C TRP A 119 -18.80 -7.69 3.87
N THR A 120 -19.32 -6.62 3.26
CA THR A 120 -18.54 -5.70 2.45
C THR A 120 -18.29 -4.44 3.24
N LEU A 121 -17.04 -4.00 3.24
CA LEU A 121 -16.60 -2.76 3.85
C LEU A 121 -16.46 -1.69 2.77
N TYR A 122 -16.79 -0.46 3.12
CA TYR A 122 -16.67 0.69 2.23
C TYR A 122 -16.10 1.89 2.98
N LEU A 123 -14.93 2.35 2.55
CA LEU A 123 -14.22 3.50 3.08
C LEU A 123 -14.38 4.68 2.12
N LYS A 124 -14.82 5.82 2.63
CA LYS A 124 -14.91 7.08 1.89
C LYS A 124 -13.98 8.11 2.52
N LEU A 125 -13.04 8.63 1.75
CA LEU A 125 -12.16 9.72 2.18
C LEU A 125 -12.81 11.08 1.93
N SER A 126 -12.58 12.03 2.83
CA SER A 126 -12.93 13.43 2.60
C SER A 126 -12.07 14.04 1.49
N ALA A 127 -12.56 15.12 0.87
CA ALA A 127 -11.82 15.82 -0.16
C ALA A 127 -10.43 16.28 0.31
N GLN A 128 -10.32 16.69 1.58
CA GLN A 128 -9.06 17.13 2.18
C GLN A 128 -8.04 16.00 2.28
N LEU A 129 -8.45 14.83 2.81
CA LEU A 129 -7.54 13.69 2.95
C LEU A 129 -7.21 13.08 1.59
N ARG A 130 -8.17 13.01 0.68
CA ARG A 130 -7.97 12.49 -0.67
C ARG A 130 -6.81 13.15 -1.41
N GLN A 131 -6.63 14.47 -1.26
CA GLN A 131 -5.51 15.19 -1.87
C GLN A 131 -4.13 14.80 -1.31
N GLN A 132 -4.10 14.26 -0.09
CA GLN A 132 -2.89 13.84 0.59
C GLN A 132 -2.55 12.36 0.36
N VAL A 133 -3.50 11.55 -0.08
CA VAL A 133 -3.29 10.12 -0.38
C VAL A 133 -2.68 9.97 -1.77
N ILE A 134 -1.39 9.62 -1.81
CA ILE A 134 -0.69 9.38 -3.08
C ILE A 134 -0.44 7.89 -3.33
N THR A 135 0.04 7.14 -2.34
CA THR A 135 0.41 5.72 -2.47
C THR A 135 -0.75 4.76 -2.18
N GLY A 136 -1.87 5.27 -1.68
CA GLY A 136 -2.98 4.48 -1.17
C GLY A 136 -3.07 4.55 0.36
N VAL A 137 -4.03 3.81 0.90
CA VAL A 137 -4.31 3.75 2.33
C VAL A 137 -4.51 2.32 2.79
N ARG A 138 -4.29 2.10 4.08
CA ARG A 138 -4.74 0.92 4.80
C ARG A 138 -5.52 1.37 6.03
N LEU A 139 -6.70 0.80 6.21
CA LEU A 139 -7.47 0.87 7.43
C LEU A 139 -7.10 -0.34 8.26
N ILE A 140 -6.55 -0.10 9.45
CA ILE A 140 -6.13 -1.15 10.37
C ILE A 140 -6.80 -0.95 11.71
N ASP A 141 -6.83 -1.99 12.53
CA ASP A 141 -7.12 -1.84 13.95
C ASP A 141 -5.85 -1.67 14.81
N ASP A 142 -6.05 -1.49 16.11
CA ASP A 142 -5.02 -1.43 17.14
C ASP A 142 -4.26 -2.76 17.35
N GLU A 143 -4.79 -3.87 16.87
CA GLU A 143 -4.10 -5.17 16.77
C GLU A 143 -3.28 -5.32 15.46
N GLU A 144 -3.12 -4.23 14.70
CA GLU A 144 -2.46 -4.17 13.40
C GLU A 144 -3.06 -5.10 12.33
N GLN A 145 -4.30 -5.57 12.50
CA GLN A 145 -5.00 -6.30 11.45
C GLN A 145 -5.55 -5.34 10.41
N VAL A 146 -5.42 -5.73 9.15
CA VAL A 146 -5.86 -4.91 8.01
C VAL A 146 -7.32 -5.19 7.72
N TRP A 147 -8.14 -4.15 7.71
CA TRP A 147 -9.55 -4.22 7.34
C TRP A 147 -9.74 -3.98 5.85
N LEU A 148 -9.13 -2.90 5.37
CA LEU A 148 -9.10 -2.51 3.95
C LEU A 148 -7.71 -2.00 3.61
N ALA A 149 -7.21 -2.33 2.43
CA ALA A 149 -5.97 -1.77 1.91
C ALA A 149 -6.05 -1.62 0.40
N GLY A 150 -5.58 -0.49 -0.11
CA GLY A 150 -5.57 -0.23 -1.53
C GLY A 150 -5.47 1.24 -1.87
N LYS A 151 -5.58 1.54 -3.17
CA LYS A 151 -5.65 2.91 -3.67
C LYS A 151 -7.12 3.31 -3.83
N PRO A 152 -7.60 4.33 -3.12
CA PRO A 152 -8.94 4.85 -3.33
C PRO A 152 -9.12 5.34 -4.78
N ASP A 153 -10.35 5.25 -5.28
CA ASP A 153 -10.69 5.67 -6.63
C ASP A 153 -10.74 7.20 -6.82
N SER A 154 -11.22 7.64 -7.99
CA SER A 154 -11.40 9.06 -8.33
C SER A 154 -12.49 9.77 -7.52
N ASP A 155 -13.15 9.10 -6.59
CA ASP A 155 -14.09 9.70 -5.65
C ASP A 155 -13.61 9.54 -4.21
N GLY A 156 -12.42 8.96 -4.00
CA GLY A 156 -11.85 8.70 -2.68
C GLY A 156 -12.47 7.47 -2.00
N GLU A 157 -12.97 6.53 -2.77
CA GLU A 157 -13.68 5.34 -2.31
C GLU A 157 -12.77 4.12 -2.37
N LEU A 158 -12.85 3.28 -1.35
CA LEU A 158 -12.17 1.99 -1.30
C LEU A 158 -13.13 0.97 -0.68
N SER A 159 -13.42 -0.10 -1.40
CA SER A 159 -14.26 -1.20 -0.92
C SER A 159 -13.50 -2.52 -0.92
N GLY A 160 -13.99 -3.46 -0.14
CA GLY A 160 -13.44 -4.80 -0.05
C GLY A 160 -14.23 -5.66 0.91
N ASP A 161 -14.06 -6.97 0.79
CA ASP A 161 -14.77 -7.93 1.63
C ASP A 161 -14.08 -8.13 2.97
N TRP A 162 -14.89 -8.39 3.99
CA TRP A 162 -14.42 -8.79 5.30
C TRP A 162 -13.81 -10.19 5.25
N HIS A 163 -12.57 -10.31 5.72
CA HIS A 163 -11.78 -11.53 5.62
C HIS A 163 -11.25 -12.03 6.96
N LEU A 164 -11.46 -11.27 8.04
CA LEU A 164 -11.04 -11.68 9.38
C LEU A 164 -12.12 -12.55 10.03
N PRO A 165 -11.75 -13.41 10.99
CA PRO A 165 -12.72 -14.21 11.74
C PRO A 165 -13.72 -13.34 12.53
N GLY A 166 -14.99 -13.75 12.54
CA GLY A 166 -16.06 -13.08 13.29
C GLY A 166 -16.70 -11.91 12.54
N SER A 167 -17.54 -11.14 13.23
CA SER A 167 -18.19 -9.95 12.65
C SER A 167 -17.30 -8.70 12.76
N PRO A 168 -17.23 -7.84 11.72
CA PRO A 168 -16.56 -6.55 11.85
C PRO A 168 -17.20 -5.68 12.94
N ILE A 169 -18.51 -5.80 13.19
CA ILE A 169 -19.18 -5.04 14.25
C ILE A 169 -18.65 -5.46 15.64
N GLU A 170 -18.47 -6.75 15.88
CA GLU A 170 -17.96 -7.26 17.16
C GLU A 170 -16.53 -6.76 17.41
N ARG A 171 -15.70 -6.79 16.36
CA ARG A 171 -14.32 -6.32 16.44
C ARG A 171 -14.25 -4.83 16.72
N LEU A 172 -15.06 -4.01 16.04
CA LEU A 172 -15.19 -2.56 16.28
C LEU A 172 -15.57 -2.17 17.72
N ARG A 173 -16.20 -3.07 18.49
CA ARG A 173 -16.50 -2.82 19.90
C ARG A 173 -15.28 -2.95 20.80
N GLN A 174 -14.25 -3.67 20.35
CA GLN A 174 -13.06 -4.00 21.11
C GLN A 174 -11.85 -3.19 20.67
N THR A 175 -11.83 -2.78 19.40
CA THR A 175 -10.69 -2.16 18.75
C THR A 175 -10.99 -0.76 18.24
N LYS A 176 -9.96 0.08 18.21
CA LYS A 176 -9.99 1.35 17.46
C LYS A 176 -9.46 1.15 16.05
N LEU A 177 -9.99 1.91 15.10
CA LEU A 177 -9.47 1.89 13.73
C LEU A 177 -8.56 3.07 13.47
N HIS A 178 -7.50 2.82 12.72
CA HIS A 178 -6.50 3.79 12.32
C HIS A 178 -6.29 3.72 10.81
N LEU A 179 -6.31 4.88 10.18
CA LEU A 179 -5.89 5.00 8.79
C LEU A 179 -4.36 5.21 8.73
N LYS A 180 -3.67 4.41 7.92
CA LYS A 180 -2.24 4.58 7.63
C LYS A 180 -2.01 4.67 6.13
N PRO A 181 -0.94 5.35 5.67
CA PRO A 181 -0.53 5.26 4.27
C PRO A 181 -0.08 3.84 3.93
N LEU A 182 -0.31 3.43 2.68
CA LEU A 182 0.16 2.15 2.12
C LEU A 182 1.67 2.19 1.89
#